data_AF-A0A7V7DD65-F1
#
_entry.id   AF-A0A7V7DD65-F1
#
_cell.length_a   1.000
_cell.length_b   1.000
_cell.length_c   1.000
_cell.angle_alpha   90.00
_cell.angle_beta   90.00
_cell.angle_gamma   90.00
#
_symmetry.space_group_name_H-M   'P 1'
#
loop_
_entity.id
_entity.type
_entity.pdbx_description
1 polymer ?
#
loop_
_entity_poly.entity_id
_entity_poly.type
_entity_poly.pdbx_seq_one_letter_code
_entity_poly.pdbx_strand_id
1 'polypeptide(L)'
;MCHSKTKTGINSSRGFTLVEVVIVIGIIGVLAAVAVPIMSTFTKRAEYHSLMATLDQLLDAQDSYYILNNSFYPEGIRLIQINSGQEYDLPEIGFKFPKGHKHRFWIYGINWPALRLNYCIIYIFADDDYNGDGMNDYYLIMSYYQNGEPLKSGSITYDRYFQQIR
;
A
#
# COMPACT_ATOMS: atom_id res chain seq x y z
N MET A 1 -31.50 -39.97 68.92
CA MET A 1 -32.14 -38.74 68.42
C MET A 1 -31.45 -38.27 67.15
N CYS A 2 -32.27 -37.92 66.15
CA CYS A 2 -32.04 -37.11 64.94
C CYS A 2 -30.88 -37.40 63.97
N HIS A 3 -31.30 -37.79 62.76
CA HIS A 3 -30.60 -37.79 61.48
C HIS A 3 -30.45 -36.34 60.95
N SER A 4 -29.29 -35.99 60.36
CA SER A 4 -29.20 -34.90 59.39
C SER A 4 -28.29 -35.33 58.24
N LYS A 5 -28.88 -35.61 57.08
CA LYS A 5 -28.14 -35.88 55.83
C LYS A 5 -28.04 -34.57 55.05
N THR A 6 -26.84 -34.00 54.98
CA THR A 6 -26.48 -32.88 54.11
C THR A 6 -26.47 -33.36 52.65
N LYS A 7 -27.34 -32.79 51.80
CA LYS A 7 -27.28 -32.98 50.35
C LYS A 7 -26.12 -32.16 49.79
N THR A 8 -25.00 -32.82 49.52
CA THR A 8 -23.86 -32.23 48.80
C THR A 8 -24.23 -32.11 47.32
N GLY A 9 -24.25 -30.89 46.79
CA GLY A 9 -24.47 -30.63 45.37
C GLY A 9 -23.42 -31.35 44.52
N ILE A 10 -23.89 -32.11 43.54
CA ILE A 10 -23.03 -32.80 42.57
C ILE A 10 -22.45 -31.72 41.65
N ASN A 11 -21.21 -31.29 41.91
CA ASN A 11 -20.44 -30.53 40.93
C ASN A 11 -20.07 -31.48 39.80
N SER A 12 -20.87 -31.49 38.71
CA SER A 12 -20.54 -32.21 37.50
C SER A 12 -19.46 -31.44 36.73
N SER A 13 -18.20 -31.67 37.08
CA SER A 13 -17.06 -31.24 36.29
C SER A 13 -17.03 -32.06 35.00
N ARG A 14 -17.75 -31.62 33.96
CA ARG A 14 -17.66 -32.22 32.62
C ARG A 14 -16.30 -31.85 32.03
N GLY A 15 -15.41 -32.83 31.93
CA GLY A 15 -14.15 -32.69 31.20
C GLY A 15 -14.39 -32.77 29.69
N PHE A 16 -13.55 -32.06 28.91
CA PHE A 16 -13.48 -32.20 27.45
C PHE A 16 -13.04 -33.61 27.07
N THR A 17 -13.59 -34.17 26.00
CA THR A 17 -13.13 -35.49 25.51
C THR A 17 -11.95 -35.34 24.54
N LEU A 18 -11.05 -36.32 24.50
CA LEU A 18 -9.96 -36.35 23.53
C LEU A 18 -10.48 -36.35 22.08
N VAL A 19 -11.60 -37.02 21.84
CA VAL A 19 -12.25 -37.07 20.51
C VAL A 19 -12.72 -35.67 20.08
N GLU A 20 -13.26 -34.90 21.02
CA GLU A 20 -13.73 -33.53 20.76
C GLU A 20 -12.56 -32.61 20.38
N VAL A 21 -11.39 -32.75 21.02
CA VAL A 21 -10.20 -31.99 20.63
C VAL A 21 -9.67 -32.44 19.26
N VAL A 22 -9.63 -33.75 18.97
CA VAL A 22 -9.12 -34.28 17.70
C VAL A 22 -9.98 -33.85 16.50
N ILE A 23 -11.31 -33.81 16.64
CA ILE A 23 -12.20 -33.33 15.57
C ILE A 23 -12.01 -31.82 15.36
N VAL A 24 -11.88 -31.03 16.43
CA VAL A 24 -11.69 -29.58 16.34
C VAL A 24 -10.39 -29.23 15.62
N ILE A 25 -9.27 -29.86 15.98
CA ILE A 25 -8.00 -29.61 15.28
C ILE A 25 -8.04 -30.08 13.81
N GLY A 26 -8.79 -31.14 13.52
CA GLY A 26 -9.00 -31.62 12.16
C GLY A 26 -9.74 -30.58 11.30
N ILE A 27 -10.82 -30.01 11.83
CA ILE A 27 -11.58 -28.96 11.14
C ILE A 27 -10.73 -27.68 10.99
N ILE A 28 -10.02 -27.25 12.04
CA ILE A 28 -9.12 -26.08 11.97
C ILE A 28 -8.02 -26.30 10.93
N GLY A 29 -7.46 -27.51 10.84
CA GLY A 29 -6.44 -27.86 9.85
C GLY A 29 -6.95 -27.72 8.41
N VAL A 30 -8.16 -28.21 8.11
CA VAL A 30 -8.79 -28.05 6.79
C VAL A 30 -9.08 -26.58 6.47
N LEU A 31 -9.62 -25.82 7.43
CA LEU A 31 -9.87 -24.40 7.25
C LEU A 31 -8.59 -23.61 7.01
N ALA A 32 -7.53 -23.86 7.78
CA ALA A 32 -6.25 -23.20 7.64
C ALA A 32 -5.58 -23.49 6.28
N ALA A 33 -5.66 -24.74 5.80
CA ALA A 33 -5.09 -25.13 4.52
C ALA A 33 -5.67 -24.34 3.34
N VAL A 34 -6.96 -24.02 3.38
CA VAL A 34 -7.63 -23.20 2.35
C VAL A 34 -7.45 -21.71 2.61
N ALA A 35 -7.48 -21.28 3.89
CA ALA A 35 -7.43 -19.86 4.24
C ALA A 35 -6.07 -19.19 3.95
N VAL A 36 -4.95 -19.87 4.16
CA VAL A 36 -3.60 -19.30 3.99
C VAL A 36 -3.33 -18.78 2.56
N PRO A 37 -3.50 -19.58 1.48
CA PRO A 37 -3.25 -19.10 0.12
C PRO A 37 -4.25 -18.01 -0.31
N ILE A 38 -5.49 -18.10 0.18
CA ILE A 38 -6.52 -17.11 -0.12
C ILE A 38 -6.15 -15.77 0.54
N MET A 39 -5.74 -15.78 1.81
CA MET A 39 -5.36 -14.57 2.54
C MET A 39 -4.22 -13.82 1.86
N SER A 40 -3.18 -14.52 1.38
CA SER A 40 -2.05 -13.85 0.71
C SER A 40 -2.46 -13.11 -0.57
N THR A 41 -3.37 -13.68 -1.36
CA THR A 41 -3.88 -13.01 -2.57
C THR A 41 -4.75 -11.79 -2.22
N PHE A 42 -5.57 -11.89 -1.17
CA PHE A 42 -6.39 -10.78 -0.72
C PHE A 42 -5.56 -9.62 -0.18
N THR A 43 -4.53 -9.89 0.63
CA THR A 43 -3.62 -8.86 1.14
C THR A 43 -2.87 -8.18 0.00
N LYS A 44 -2.36 -8.96 -0.97
CA LYS A 44 -1.71 -8.42 -2.17
C LYS A 44 -2.62 -7.46 -2.93
N ARG A 45 -3.87 -7.87 -3.21
CA ARG A 45 -4.83 -7.02 -3.91
C ARG A 45 -5.19 -5.75 -3.12
N ALA A 46 -5.38 -5.87 -1.82
CA ALA A 46 -5.66 -4.72 -0.95
C ALA A 46 -4.51 -3.71 -0.97
N GLU A 47 -3.26 -4.19 -0.95
CA GLU A 47 -2.07 -3.35 -1.02
C GLU A 47 -1.94 -2.65 -2.37
N TYR A 48 -2.18 -3.36 -3.48
CA TYR A 48 -2.23 -2.74 -4.81
C TYR A 48 -3.24 -1.59 -4.85
N HIS A 49 -4.47 -1.80 -4.36
CA HIS A 49 -5.48 -0.74 -4.33
C HIS A 49 -5.08 0.43 -3.41
N SER A 50 -4.46 0.14 -2.26
CA SER A 50 -3.93 1.18 -1.37
C SER A 50 -2.84 2.00 -2.05
N LEU A 51 -1.97 1.35 -2.83
CA LEU A 51 -0.91 2.02 -3.58
C LEU A 51 -1.49 2.94 -4.65
N MET A 52 -2.44 2.46 -5.45
CA MET A 52 -3.10 3.28 -6.47
C MET A 52 -3.80 4.50 -5.85
N ALA A 53 -4.50 4.33 -4.72
CA ALA A 53 -5.12 5.44 -4.01
C ALA A 53 -4.10 6.47 -3.49
N THR A 54 -2.93 6.00 -3.04
CA THR A 54 -1.82 6.87 -2.60
C THR A 54 -1.26 7.67 -3.77
N LEU A 55 -1.17 7.06 -4.96
CA LEU A 55 -0.72 7.74 -6.18
C LEU A 55 -1.67 8.83 -6.63
N ASP A 56 -2.97 8.53 -6.65
CA ASP A 56 -3.98 9.50 -7.06
C ASP A 56 -3.94 10.72 -6.13
N GLN A 57 -3.83 10.50 -4.81
CA GLN A 57 -3.67 11.58 -3.83
C GLN A 57 -2.40 12.41 -4.04
N LEU A 58 -1.27 11.75 -4.33
CA LEU A 58 -0.02 12.44 -4.63
C LEU A 58 -0.12 13.27 -5.91
N LEU A 59 -0.79 12.76 -6.93
CA LEU A 59 -0.98 13.46 -8.18
C LEU A 59 -1.90 14.67 -8.02
N ASP A 60 -3.02 14.50 -7.32
CA ASP A 60 -3.94 15.59 -7.01
C ASP A 60 -3.24 16.71 -6.21
N ALA A 61 -2.36 16.33 -5.28
CA ALA A 61 -1.52 17.24 -4.53
C ALA A 61 -0.53 18.01 -5.44
N GLN A 62 0.09 17.32 -6.40
CA GLN A 62 1.00 17.93 -7.38
C GLN A 62 0.29 18.86 -8.36
N ASP A 63 -0.87 18.45 -8.89
CA ASP A 63 -1.69 19.26 -9.79
C ASP A 63 -2.23 20.50 -9.06
N SER A 64 -2.64 20.36 -7.79
CA SER A 64 -3.04 21.49 -6.94
C SER A 64 -1.89 22.48 -6.71
N TYR A 65 -0.69 21.97 -6.42
CA TYR A 65 0.51 22.79 -6.28
C TYR A 65 0.84 23.52 -7.58
N TYR A 66 0.71 22.85 -8.72
CA TYR A 66 0.93 23.44 -10.04
C TYR A 66 -0.02 24.61 -10.32
N ILE A 67 -1.30 24.48 -10.01
CA ILE A 67 -2.29 25.55 -10.21
C ILE A 67 -1.90 26.82 -9.42
N LEU A 68 -1.31 26.66 -8.23
CA LEU A 68 -0.92 27.77 -7.36
C LEU A 68 0.44 28.38 -7.73
N ASN A 69 1.39 27.55 -8.15
CA ASN A 69 2.80 27.94 -8.26
C ASN A 69 3.32 27.95 -9.70
N ASN A 70 2.55 27.44 -10.65
CA ASN A 70 2.91 27.26 -12.06
C ASN A 70 4.19 26.42 -12.26
N SER A 71 4.44 25.51 -11.31
CA SER A 71 5.57 24.60 -11.21
C SER A 71 5.14 23.32 -10.49
N PHE A 72 5.79 22.20 -10.77
CA PHE A 72 5.65 20.96 -10.00
C PHE A 72 6.70 20.87 -8.90
N TYR A 73 6.35 20.18 -7.81
CA TYR A 73 7.24 19.93 -6.68
C TYR A 73 7.91 18.54 -6.80
N PRO A 74 9.18 18.36 -6.39
CA PRO A 74 10.10 19.42 -5.97
C PRO A 74 10.48 20.33 -7.15
N GLU A 75 10.68 21.61 -6.87
CA GLU A 75 11.17 22.53 -7.90
C GLU A 75 12.67 22.34 -8.18
N GLY A 76 13.07 22.63 -9.42
CA GLY A 76 14.43 22.45 -9.91
C GLY A 76 14.76 21.00 -10.28
N ILE A 77 16.02 20.70 -10.59
CA ILE A 77 16.45 19.32 -10.90
C ILE A 77 16.72 18.60 -9.58
N ARG A 78 15.64 18.31 -8.84
CA ARG A 78 15.69 17.66 -7.52
C ARG A 78 14.88 16.37 -7.53
N LEU A 79 15.35 15.42 -6.74
CA LEU A 79 14.73 14.12 -6.51
C LEU A 79 14.44 14.00 -5.03
N ILE A 80 13.20 13.68 -4.68
CA ILE A 80 12.85 13.29 -3.31
C ILE A 80 12.68 11.78 -3.26
N GLN A 81 13.52 11.13 -2.46
CA GLN A 81 13.45 9.70 -2.22
C GLN A 81 12.83 9.44 -0.85
N ILE A 82 11.75 8.67 -0.84
CA ILE A 82 11.10 8.18 0.37
C ILE A 82 11.28 6.67 0.40
N ASN A 83 11.95 6.18 1.45
CA ASN A 83 12.18 4.76 1.63
C ASN A 83 10.93 4.08 2.20
N SER A 84 10.83 2.76 2.00
CA SER A 84 9.76 1.96 2.60
C SER A 84 9.75 2.12 4.12
N GLY A 85 8.56 2.30 4.69
CA GLY A 85 8.30 2.45 6.11
C GLY A 85 8.61 3.85 6.67
N GLN A 86 9.20 4.75 5.88
CA GLN A 86 9.61 6.07 6.32
C GLN A 86 8.43 7.03 6.40
N GLU A 87 8.21 7.61 7.57
CA GLU A 87 7.32 8.77 7.66
C GLU A 87 8.00 9.98 7.01
N TYR A 88 7.31 10.64 6.09
CA TYR A 88 7.86 11.79 5.38
C TYR A 88 6.77 12.82 5.08
N ASP A 89 7.00 14.05 5.49
CA ASP A 89 6.05 15.15 5.32
C ASP A 89 6.48 16.03 4.14
N LEU A 90 5.53 16.34 3.26
CA LEU A 90 5.68 17.22 2.11
C LEU A 90 4.71 18.39 2.27
N PRO A 91 5.02 19.35 3.16
CA PRO A 91 4.11 20.44 3.48
C PRO A 91 3.78 21.31 2.27
N GLU A 92 4.67 21.42 1.28
CA GLU A 92 4.49 22.22 0.08
C GLU A 92 3.31 21.73 -0.77
N ILE A 93 3.11 20.42 -0.86
CA ILE A 93 1.98 19.82 -1.58
C ILE A 93 0.88 19.33 -0.62
N GLY A 94 1.01 19.56 0.68
CA GLY A 94 0.03 19.14 1.69
C GLY A 94 -0.12 17.62 1.82
N PHE A 95 0.93 16.85 1.52
CA PHE A 95 0.88 15.38 1.54
C PHE A 95 1.85 14.81 2.59
N LYS A 96 1.42 13.78 3.31
CA LYS A 96 2.26 13.09 4.29
C LYS A 96 2.24 11.59 4.10
N PHE A 97 3.43 11.01 3.94
CA PHE A 97 3.61 9.56 3.91
C PHE A 97 3.48 8.99 5.33
N PRO A 98 2.55 8.04 5.56
CA PRO A 98 2.36 7.43 6.87
C PRO A 98 3.51 6.48 7.21
N LYS A 99 3.93 6.47 8.48
CA LYS A 99 4.92 5.51 8.96
C LYS A 99 4.48 4.06 8.67
N GLY A 100 5.38 3.24 8.14
CA GLY A 100 5.09 1.83 7.85
C GLY A 100 4.47 1.54 6.48
N HIS A 101 4.36 2.53 5.58
CA HIS A 101 3.99 2.27 4.18
C HIS A 101 4.98 1.29 3.51
N LYS A 102 4.53 0.45 2.59
CA LYS A 102 5.36 -0.65 2.06
C LYS A 102 6.32 -0.29 0.93
N HIS A 103 6.03 0.78 0.18
CA HIS A 103 6.70 1.04 -1.10
C HIS A 103 7.78 2.12 -0.98
N ARG A 104 8.78 2.11 -1.88
CA ARG A 104 9.69 3.25 -2.05
C ARG A 104 9.14 4.19 -3.13
N PHE A 105 9.31 5.48 -2.92
CA PHE A 105 8.83 6.52 -3.83
C PHE A 105 9.97 7.43 -4.24
N TRP A 106 10.08 7.74 -5.53
CA TRP A 106 10.90 8.83 -6.04
C TRP A 106 10.02 9.84 -6.75
N ILE A 107 10.07 11.10 -6.30
CA ILE A 107 9.26 12.20 -6.86
C ILE A 107 10.19 13.16 -7.57
N TYR A 108 9.82 13.51 -8.80
CA TYR A 108 10.51 14.46 -9.66
C TYR A 108 9.53 15.52 -10.14
N GLY A 109 9.86 16.79 -9.92
CA GLY A 109 9.24 17.92 -10.61
C GLY A 109 10.28 18.52 -11.54
N ILE A 110 9.99 18.58 -12.83
CA ILE A 110 10.89 19.22 -13.79
C ILE A 110 10.12 20.30 -14.52
N ASN A 111 10.62 21.51 -14.36
CA ASN A 111 9.98 22.72 -14.83
C ASN A 111 10.94 23.42 -15.78
N TRP A 112 10.53 23.63 -17.03
CA TRP A 112 11.30 24.34 -18.05
C TRP A 112 10.58 25.63 -18.46
N PRO A 113 10.84 26.75 -17.75
CA PRO A 113 10.16 28.02 -18.01
C PRO A 113 10.33 28.51 -19.45
N ALA A 114 11.52 28.32 -20.02
CA ALA A 114 11.84 28.75 -21.39
C ALA A 114 10.96 28.07 -22.46
N LEU A 115 10.50 26.84 -22.20
CA LEU A 115 9.66 26.06 -23.11
C LEU A 115 8.19 26.02 -22.67
N ARG A 116 7.85 26.68 -21.55
CA ARG A 116 6.53 26.60 -20.88
C ARG A 116 6.07 25.15 -20.71
N LEU A 117 7.00 24.27 -20.37
CA LEU A 117 6.77 22.84 -20.26
C LEU A 117 7.15 22.40 -18.86
N ASN A 118 6.19 21.80 -18.17
CA ASN A 118 6.33 21.35 -16.79
C ASN A 118 5.84 19.90 -16.71
N TYR A 119 6.60 19.04 -16.05
CA TYR A 119 6.22 17.65 -15.85
C TYR A 119 6.54 17.17 -14.43
N CYS A 120 5.59 16.44 -13.86
CA CYS A 120 5.77 15.68 -12.63
C CYS A 120 5.88 14.21 -12.98
N ILE A 121 6.87 13.53 -12.41
CA ILE A 121 7.04 12.09 -12.54
C ILE A 121 7.21 11.52 -11.14
N ILE A 122 6.38 10.53 -10.81
CA ILE A 122 6.49 9.79 -9.56
C ILE A 122 6.74 8.32 -9.92
N TYR A 123 7.90 7.83 -9.50
CA TYR A 123 8.27 6.42 -9.59
C TYR A 123 7.98 5.72 -8.27
N ILE A 124 7.44 4.51 -8.38
CA ILE A 124 7.26 3.63 -7.25
C ILE A 124 7.96 2.32 -7.51
N PHE A 125 8.68 1.87 -6.48
CA PHE A 125 9.21 0.54 -6.39
C PHE A 125 8.28 -0.23 -5.47
N ALA A 126 7.39 -1.04 -6.04
CA ALA A 126 6.70 -2.03 -5.26
C ALA A 126 7.67 -3.20 -5.11
N ASP A 127 8.12 -3.47 -3.89
CA ASP A 127 9.02 -4.60 -3.62
C ASP A 127 8.28 -5.96 -3.71
N ASP A 128 6.99 -5.96 -4.09
CA ASP A 128 6.13 -7.12 -4.29
C ASP A 128 5.85 -7.38 -5.77
N ASP A 129 5.80 -8.67 -6.13
CA ASP A 129 5.31 -9.19 -7.41
C ASP A 129 3.78 -9.42 -7.31
N TYR A 130 3.00 -8.40 -7.66
CA TYR A 130 1.54 -8.46 -7.75
C TYR A 130 1.07 -9.16 -9.02
N ASN A 131 1.84 -9.10 -10.10
CA ASN A 131 1.45 -9.65 -11.40
C ASN A 131 1.78 -11.16 -11.56
N GLY A 132 2.65 -11.70 -10.70
CA GLY A 132 3.05 -13.10 -10.65
C GLY A 132 4.15 -13.51 -11.64
N ASP A 133 4.92 -12.57 -12.19
CA ASP A 133 5.97 -12.81 -13.18
C ASP A 133 7.34 -13.13 -12.57
N GLY A 134 7.45 -13.13 -11.25
CA GLY A 134 8.68 -13.36 -10.50
C GLY A 134 9.60 -12.14 -10.40
N MET A 135 9.16 -10.96 -10.81
CA MET A 135 9.87 -9.70 -10.73
C MET A 135 9.11 -8.68 -9.85
N ASN A 136 9.82 -7.77 -9.20
CA ASN A 136 9.20 -6.70 -8.40
C ASN A 136 8.40 -5.76 -9.32
N ASP A 137 7.19 -5.34 -8.95
CA ASP A 137 6.43 -4.42 -9.80
C ASP A 137 6.90 -2.96 -9.69
N TYR A 138 6.90 -2.24 -10.81
CA TYR A 138 7.25 -0.82 -10.89
C TYR A 138 6.09 -0.04 -11.49
N TYR A 139 5.66 0.99 -10.76
CA TYR A 139 4.57 1.86 -11.21
C TYR A 139 5.10 3.27 -11.45
N LEU A 140 4.64 3.85 -12.55
CA LEU A 140 4.98 5.19 -12.98
C LEU A 140 3.68 5.97 -13.14
N ILE A 141 3.55 7.09 -12.44
CA ILE A 141 2.49 8.07 -12.69
C ILE A 141 3.12 9.39 -13.13
N MET A 142 2.51 10.03 -14.13
CA MET A 142 3.04 11.24 -14.72
C MET A 142 1.93 12.26 -15.00
N SER A 143 2.25 13.52 -14.74
CA SER A 143 1.43 14.68 -15.09
C SER A 143 2.25 15.66 -15.94
N TYR A 144 1.66 16.13 -17.03
CA TYR A 144 2.31 16.99 -18.01
C TYR A 144 1.46 18.22 -18.27
N TYR A 145 2.05 19.40 -18.10
CA TYR A 145 1.43 20.67 -18.41
C TYR A 145 2.28 21.41 -19.45
N GLN A 146 1.62 21.91 -20.49
CA GLN A 146 2.24 22.77 -21.49
C GLN A 146 1.41 24.03 -21.65
N ASN A 147 2.08 25.18 -21.62
CA ASN A 147 1.42 26.49 -21.67
C ASN A 147 0.38 26.70 -20.54
N GLY A 148 0.53 26.01 -19.40
CA GLY A 148 -0.41 26.10 -18.27
C GLY A 148 -1.59 25.14 -18.35
N GLU A 149 -1.75 24.39 -19.45
CA GLU A 149 -2.84 23.43 -19.65
C GLU A 149 -2.33 21.99 -19.50
N PRO A 150 -3.12 21.08 -18.89
CA PRO A 150 -2.75 19.68 -18.79
C PRO A 150 -2.80 19.01 -20.18
N LEU A 151 -1.67 18.50 -20.65
CA LEU A 151 -1.60 17.69 -21.86
C LEU A 151 -1.95 16.23 -21.60
N LYS A 152 -1.56 15.72 -20.42
CA LYS A 152 -1.78 14.35 -19.97
C LYS A 152 -1.58 14.32 -18.46
N SER A 153 -2.64 14.06 -17.70
CA SER A 153 -2.59 13.87 -16.24
C SER A 153 -3.10 12.46 -15.91
N GLY A 154 -2.57 11.85 -14.86
CA GLY A 154 -3.14 10.62 -14.28
C GLY A 154 -2.79 9.31 -14.98
N SER A 155 -1.86 9.29 -15.93
CA SER A 155 -1.54 8.05 -16.64
C SER A 155 -0.62 7.15 -15.81
N ILE A 156 -1.20 6.20 -15.10
CA ILE A 156 -0.46 5.12 -14.44
C ILE A 156 -0.01 4.13 -15.51
N THR A 157 1.30 3.98 -15.66
CA THR A 157 1.91 3.05 -16.60
C THR A 157 2.78 2.06 -15.82
N TYR A 158 2.68 0.78 -16.17
CA TYR A 158 3.61 -0.24 -15.70
C TYR A 158 4.93 -0.08 -16.46
N ASP A 159 6.01 0.24 -15.76
CA ASP A 159 7.31 0.51 -16.39
C ASP A 159 8.25 -0.70 -16.25
N ARG A 160 8.35 -1.50 -17.32
CA ARG A 160 9.31 -2.62 -17.39
C ARG A 160 10.74 -2.21 -17.69
N TYR A 161 11.00 -0.99 -18.17
CA TYR A 161 12.36 -0.57 -18.56
C TYR A 161 13.25 -0.32 -17.34
N PHE A 162 12.68 0.14 -16.22
CA PHE A 162 13.42 0.33 -14.98
C PHE A 162 13.99 -0.97 -14.39
N GLN A 163 13.38 -2.12 -14.72
CA GLN A 163 13.85 -3.46 -14.32
C GLN A 163 15.21 -3.83 -14.93
N GLN A 164 15.56 -3.27 -16.09
CA GLN A 164 16.74 -3.68 -16.88
C GLN A 164 18.03 -2.93 -16.49
N ILE A 165 17.93 -1.87 -15.67
CA ILE A 165 19.05 -0.97 -15.34
C ILE A 165 19.69 -1.35 -13.99
N ARG A 166 19.55 -2.61 -13.56
CA ARG A 166 20.12 -3.13 -12.31
C ARG A 166 21.31 -4.06 -12.57
#